data_AF-A0A349K3E8-F1
#
_entry.id   AF-A0A349K3E8-F1
#
_cell.length_a   1.000
_cell.length_b   1.000
_cell.length_c   1.000
_cell.angle_alpha   90.00
_cell.angle_beta   90.00
_cell.angle_gamma   90.00
#
_symmetry.space_group_name_H-M   'P 1'
#
loop_
_entity.id
_entity.type
_entity.pdbx_description
1 polymer ?
#
loop_
_entity_poly.entity_id
_entity_poly.type
_entity_poly.pdbx_seq_one_letter_code
_entity_poly.pdbx_strand_id
1 'polypeptide(L)'
;MKVTFLTAGTGSYYCGACMRDNTLVTALHRDGHQLALLPMYLPMQLDEEVLPQVQEAPIFFGGINVYLQQKFSFFRHTPRWLDSLLNGAGLLRAAARRSHMTSPHEQAEMCLAMLQVD
;
A
#
# COMPACT_ATOMS: atom_id res chain seq x y z
N MET A 1 23.11 -0.96 7.70
CA MET A 1 22.04 -1.88 8.15
C MET A 1 21.07 -2.11 6.99
N LYS A 2 20.26 -3.18 7.03
CA LYS A 2 19.16 -3.41 6.09
C LYS A 2 17.85 -3.06 6.79
N VAL A 3 17.07 -2.12 6.26
CA VAL A 3 15.82 -1.65 6.86
C VAL A 3 14.70 -1.63 5.82
N THR A 4 13.54 -2.15 6.19
CA THR A 4 12.34 -2.15 5.37
C THR A 4 11.29 -1.28 6.02
N PHE A 5 10.79 -0.29 5.27
CA PHE A 5 9.70 0.57 5.66
C PHE A 5 8.42 0.10 4.98
N LEU A 6 7.38 -0.14 5.77
CA LEU A 6 6.05 -0.48 5.27
C LEU A 6 5.17 0.76 5.39
N THR A 7 4.74 1.28 4.25
CA THR A 7 3.91 2.49 4.18
C THR A 7 2.55 2.13 3.61
N ALA A 8 1.47 2.46 4.32
CA ALA A 8 0.11 2.15 3.87
C ALA A 8 -0.21 2.71 2.48
N GLY A 9 0.23 3.95 2.21
CA GLY A 9 -0.14 4.72 1.03
C GLY A 9 -1.57 5.26 1.12
N THR A 10 -1.79 6.46 0.59
CA THR A 10 -3.13 7.09 0.57
C THR A 10 -3.77 7.04 -0.81
N GLY A 11 -3.00 6.96 -1.89
CA GLY A 11 -3.47 6.88 -3.27
C GLY A 11 -4.24 8.10 -3.82
N SER A 12 -4.69 9.04 -2.98
CA SER A 12 -5.58 10.14 -3.42
C SER A 12 -5.42 11.48 -2.71
N TYR A 13 -4.71 11.56 -1.58
CA TYR A 13 -4.52 12.80 -0.82
C TYR A 13 -3.21 12.81 -0.01
N TYR A 14 -2.81 13.99 0.48
CA TYR A 14 -1.60 14.17 1.29
C TYR A 14 -1.97 14.18 2.78
N CYS A 15 -1.46 13.21 3.55
CA CYS A 15 -1.66 13.13 5.01
C CYS A 15 -0.37 13.29 5.82
N GLY A 16 0.77 13.50 5.17
CA GLY A 16 2.09 13.61 5.83
C GLY A 16 2.82 12.28 6.01
N ALA A 17 2.13 11.15 6.15
CA ALA A 17 2.77 9.86 6.43
C ALA A 17 3.74 9.42 5.33
N CYS A 18 3.31 9.47 4.06
CA CYS A 18 4.15 9.10 2.93
C CYS A 18 5.40 9.98 2.83
N MET A 19 5.24 11.31 2.97
CA MET A 19 6.35 12.28 2.90
C MET A 19 7.34 12.05 4.04
N ARG A 20 6.85 11.87 5.27
CA ARG A 20 7.68 11.55 6.44
C ARG A 20 8.51 10.29 6.20
N ASP A 21 7.89 9.24 5.68
CA ASP A 21 8.55 7.97 5.42
C ASP A 21 9.60 8.12 4.30
N ASN A 22 9.30 8.86 3.24
CA ASN A 22 10.24 9.15 2.15
C ASN A 22 11.44 9.98 2.60
N THR A 23 11.20 11.04 3.38
CA THR A 23 12.27 11.88 3.95
C THR A 23 13.20 11.05 4.83
N LEU A 24 12.65 10.22 5.72
CA LEU A 24 13.44 9.36 6.61
C LEU A 24 14.24 8.32 5.83
N VAL A 25 13.63 7.66 4.85
CA VAL A 25 14.32 6.70 3.99
C VAL A 25 15.43 7.37 3.19
N THR A 26 15.19 8.56 2.64
CA THR A 26 16.21 9.30 1.90
C THR A 26 17.40 9.68 2.78
N ALA A 27 17.14 10.12 4.02
CA ALA A 27 18.21 10.42 4.97
C ALA A 27 19.04 9.19 5.34
N LEU A 28 18.38 8.08 5.70
CA LEU A 28 19.07 6.83 6.05
C LEU A 28 19.85 6.24 4.86
N HIS A 29 19.38 6.47 3.62
CA HIS A 29 20.09 6.02 2.42
C HIS A 29 21.40 6.77 2.25
N ARG A 30 21.37 8.10 2.46
CA ARG A 30 22.58 8.96 2.43
C ARG A 30 23.61 8.54 3.48
N ASP A 31 23.16 8.00 4.61
CA ASP A 31 24.02 7.45 5.67
C ASP A 31 24.55 6.03 5.35
N GLY A 32 24.35 5.53 4.13
CA GLY A 32 24.91 4.25 3.67
C GLY A 32 24.11 3.02 4.11
N HIS A 33 22.85 3.18 4.54
CA HIS A 33 21.97 2.05 4.82
C HIS A 33 21.30 1.49 3.56
N GLN A 34 21.02 0.19 3.58
CA GLN A 34 20.28 -0.50 2.53
C GLN A 34 18.80 -0.45 2.89
N LEU A 35 18.00 0.20 2.05
CA LEU A 35 16.61 0.51 2.37
C LEU A 35 15.65 0.01 1.30
N ALA A 36 14.47 -0.40 1.75
CA ALA A 36 13.32 -0.65 0.91
C ALA A 36 12.12 0.10 1.51
N LEU A 37 11.43 0.90 0.71
CA LEU A 37 10.19 1.57 1.08
C LEU A 37 9.06 0.95 0.26
N LEU A 38 8.20 0.18 0.93
CA LEU A 38 7.23 -0.70 0.30
C LEU A 38 5.82 -0.16 0.53
N PRO A 39 5.08 0.18 -0.54
CA PRO A 39 3.67 0.52 -0.43
C PRO A 39 2.84 -0.73 -0.12
N MET A 40 1.98 -0.64 0.88
CA MET A 40 1.16 -1.77 1.34
C MET A 40 -0.17 -1.83 0.61
N TYR A 41 -1.07 -0.88 0.84
CA TYR A 41 -2.47 -0.97 0.39
C TYR A 41 -2.75 -0.13 -0.85
N LEU A 42 -2.14 1.04 -0.94
CA LEU A 42 -2.33 2.00 -2.03
C LEU A 42 -0.98 2.57 -2.47
N PRO A 43 -0.90 3.13 -3.69
CA PRO A 43 0.27 3.90 -4.10
C PRO A 43 0.55 5.04 -3.11
N MET A 44 1.83 5.34 -2.88
CA MET A 44 2.22 6.52 -2.12
C MET A 44 1.85 7.80 -2.85
N GLN A 45 1.50 8.83 -2.08
CA GLN A 45 1.24 10.17 -2.57
C GLN A 45 2.33 11.10 -2.03
N LEU A 46 3.18 11.57 -2.93
CA LEU A 46 4.39 12.35 -2.62
C LEU A 46 4.42 13.59 -3.50
N ASP A 47 4.99 14.66 -2.96
CA ASP A 47 5.22 15.95 -3.61
C ASP A 47 6.69 16.16 -4.00
N GLU A 48 7.57 15.29 -3.48
CA GLU A 48 9.00 15.27 -3.76
C GLU A 48 9.42 14.04 -4.57
N GLU A 49 10.61 14.12 -5.18
CA GLU A 49 11.23 12.99 -5.84
C GLU A 49 11.59 11.90 -4.82
N VAL A 50 11.54 10.64 -5.29
CA VAL A 50 11.90 9.48 -4.48
C VAL A 50 13.04 8.72 -5.13
N LEU A 51 13.76 7.96 -4.30
CA LEU A 51 14.82 7.08 -4.78
C LEU A 51 14.25 6.08 -5.83
N PRO A 52 15.00 5.74 -6.90
CA PRO A 52 14.51 4.87 -7.96
C PRO A 52 13.96 3.52 -7.46
N GLN A 53 14.62 2.91 -6.48
CA GLN A 53 14.17 1.64 -5.88
C GLN A 53 12.83 1.72 -5.14
N VAL A 54 12.38 2.93 -4.78
CA VAL A 54 11.07 3.17 -4.17
C VAL A 54 9.99 3.31 -5.23
N GLN A 55 10.33 3.89 -6.38
CA GLN A 55 9.43 4.02 -7.53
C GLN A 55 9.03 2.66 -8.12
N GLU A 56 9.96 1.71 -8.13
CA GLU A 56 9.76 0.38 -8.71
C GLU A 56 9.17 -0.65 -7.71
N ALA A 57 8.96 -0.25 -6.45
CA ALA A 57 8.48 -1.17 -5.42
C ALA A 57 7.04 -1.63 -5.72
N PRO A 58 6.77 -2.95 -5.69
CA PRO A 58 5.41 -3.46 -5.89
C PRO A 58 4.52 -3.13 -4.69
N ILE A 59 3.21 -3.10 -4.94
CA ILE A 59 2.20 -2.96 -3.88
C ILE A 59 1.89 -4.35 -3.33
N PHE A 60 2.14 -4.57 -2.03
CA PHE A 60 2.10 -5.90 -1.43
C PHE A 60 0.69 -6.37 -1.09
N PHE A 61 -0.10 -5.54 -0.42
CA PHE A 61 -1.46 -5.83 0.02
C PHE A 61 -2.46 -4.89 -0.67
N GLY A 62 -2.41 -4.79 -2.00
CA GLY A 62 -3.24 -3.81 -2.71
C GLY A 62 -4.71 -3.91 -2.31
N GLY A 63 -5.29 -2.78 -1.89
CA GLY A 63 -6.53 -2.75 -1.13
C GLY A 63 -7.72 -3.40 -1.84
N ILE A 64 -7.72 -3.41 -3.18
CA ILE A 64 -8.73 -4.10 -3.99
C ILE A 64 -8.64 -5.62 -3.80
N ASN A 65 -7.45 -6.20 -3.90
CA ASN A 65 -7.25 -7.64 -3.69
C ASN A 65 -7.66 -8.04 -2.28
N VAL A 66 -7.18 -7.31 -1.27
CA VAL A 66 -7.51 -7.57 0.14
C VAL A 66 -9.01 -7.53 0.37
N TYR A 67 -9.69 -6.50 -0.13
CA TYR A 67 -11.13 -6.36 0.02
C TYR A 67 -11.90 -7.52 -0.65
N LEU A 68 -11.53 -7.88 -1.89
CA LEU A 68 -12.20 -8.95 -2.63
C LEU A 68 -11.95 -10.32 -1.98
N GLN A 69 -10.74 -10.59 -1.51
CA GLN A 69 -10.37 -11.81 -0.78
C GLN A 69 -11.11 -11.93 0.56
N GLN A 70 -11.34 -10.80 1.22
CA GLN A 70 -12.11 -10.74 2.47
C GLN A 70 -13.58 -11.07 2.23
N LYS A 71 -14.21 -10.45 1.21
CA LYS A 71 -15.64 -10.60 0.93
C LYS A 71 -16.00 -11.87 0.16
N PHE A 72 -15.10 -12.36 -0.70
CA PHE A 72 -15.36 -13.48 -1.61
C PHE A 72 -14.23 -14.51 -1.57
N SER A 73 -14.53 -15.72 -1.09
CA SER A 73 -13.55 -16.81 -0.97
C SER A 73 -12.89 -17.22 -2.28
N PHE A 74 -13.56 -17.01 -3.42
CA PHE A 74 -13.01 -17.27 -4.75
C PHE A 74 -11.74 -16.45 -5.04
N PHE A 75 -11.69 -15.18 -4.62
CA PHE A 75 -10.54 -14.30 -4.85
C PHE A 75 -9.30 -14.70 -4.03
N ARG A 76 -9.40 -15.65 -3.10
CA ARG A 76 -8.24 -16.22 -2.39
C ARG A 76 -7.46 -17.23 -3.24
N HIS A 77 -8.04 -17.67 -4.35
CA HIS A 77 -7.48 -18.69 -5.24
C HIS A 77 -7.24 -18.17 -6.66
N THR A 78 -7.27 -16.85 -6.85
CA THR A 78 -7.05 -16.23 -8.15
C THR A 78 -5.60 -16.40 -8.60
N PRO A 79 -5.35 -16.53 -9.92
CA PRO A 79 -4.00 -16.63 -10.44
C PRO A 79 -3.27 -15.29 -10.28
N ARG A 80 -1.94 -15.35 -10.09
CA ARG A 80 -1.08 -14.17 -9.84
C ARG A 80 -1.22 -13.03 -10.85
N TRP A 81 -1.52 -13.33 -12.12
CA TRP A 81 -1.68 -12.30 -13.14
C TRP A 81 -2.94 -11.43 -12.89
N LEU A 82 -4.00 -12.03 -12.33
CA LEU A 82 -5.23 -11.31 -12.00
C LEU A 82 -5.00 -10.43 -10.77
N ASP A 83 -4.33 -10.95 -9.75
CA ASP A 83 -3.94 -10.16 -8.57
C ASP A 83 -3.05 -8.98 -8.97
N SER A 84 -2.12 -9.21 -9.90
CA SER A 84 -1.26 -8.14 -10.44
C SER A 84 -2.06 -7.06 -11.20
N LEU A 85 -3.12 -7.43 -11.92
CA LEU A 85 -4.00 -6.47 -12.58
C LEU A 85 -4.75 -5.62 -11.55
N LEU A 86 -5.27 -6.26 -10.50
CA LEU A 86 -5.97 -5.60 -9.39
C LEU A 86 -5.05 -4.71 -8.55
N ASN A 87 -3.75 -5.00 -8.52
CA ASN A 87 -2.71 -4.17 -7.91
C ASN A 87 -2.21 -3.02 -8.80
N GLY A 88 -2.79 -2.81 -9.98
CA GLY A 88 -2.40 -1.73 -10.87
C GLY A 88 -2.54 -0.35 -10.20
N ALA A 89 -1.46 0.43 -10.17
CA ALA A 89 -1.44 1.73 -9.48
C ALA A 89 -2.54 2.69 -9.96
N GLY A 90 -2.87 2.70 -11.25
CA GLY A 90 -3.97 3.50 -11.80
C GLY A 90 -5.34 3.08 -11.26
N LEU A 91 -5.60 1.78 -11.17
CA LEU A 91 -6.84 1.23 -10.63
C LEU A 91 -6.97 1.54 -9.13
N LEU A 92 -5.89 1.33 -8.37
CA LEU A 92 -5.85 1.65 -6.94
C LEU A 92 -6.04 3.15 -6.68
N ARG A 93 -5.43 4.04 -7.47
CA ARG A 93 -5.69 5.49 -7.38
C ARG A 93 -7.15 5.82 -7.69
N ALA A 94 -7.75 5.20 -8.70
CA ALA A 94 -9.15 5.40 -9.05
C ALA A 94 -10.10 4.94 -7.92
N ALA A 95 -9.79 3.82 -7.26
CA ALA A 95 -10.52 3.36 -6.07
C ALA A 95 -10.31 4.32 -4.88
N ALA A 96 -9.08 4.77 -4.63
CA ALA A 96 -8.73 5.67 -3.52
C ALA A 96 -9.45 7.02 -3.57
N ARG A 97 -9.77 7.53 -4.77
CA ARG A 97 -10.58 8.77 -4.94
C ARG A 97 -12.02 8.63 -4.42
N ARG A 98 -12.51 7.40 -4.27
CA ARG A 98 -13.84 7.07 -3.74
C ARG A 98 -13.82 6.62 -2.28
N SER A 99 -12.68 6.74 -1.60
CA SER A 99 -12.48 6.29 -0.22
C SER A 99 -13.44 6.90 0.80
N HIS A 100 -13.93 8.12 0.56
CA HIS A 100 -14.94 8.78 1.40
C HIS A 100 -16.30 8.05 1.43
N MET A 101 -16.53 7.07 0.56
CA MET A 101 -17.77 6.27 0.52
C MET A 101 -17.68 4.98 1.35
N THR A 102 -16.60 4.77 2.11
CA THR A 102 -16.39 3.53 2.87
C THR A 102 -17.12 3.54 4.21
N SER A 103 -17.75 2.43 4.56
CA SER A 103 -18.43 2.24 5.84
C SER A 103 -17.41 1.99 6.96
N PRO A 104 -17.47 2.73 8.08
CA PRO A 104 -16.60 2.45 9.24
C PRO A 104 -16.80 1.03 9.80
N HIS A 105 -18.03 0.50 9.73
CA HIS A 105 -18.34 -0.85 10.18
C HIS A 105 -17.62 -1.91 9.34
N GLU A 106 -17.67 -1.78 8.01
CA GLU A 106 -17.00 -2.71 7.11
C GLU A 106 -15.47 -2.62 7.23
N GLN A 107 -14.94 -1.42 7.46
CA GLN A 107 -13.51 -1.24 7.74
C GLN A 107 -13.11 -1.91 9.06
N ALA A 108 -13.92 -1.79 10.11
CA ALA A 108 -13.65 -2.40 11.41
C ALA A 108 -13.66 -3.94 11.32
N GLU A 109 -14.60 -4.54 10.58
CA GLU A 109 -14.62 -5.98 10.32
C GLU A 109 -13.33 -6.46 9.64
N MET A 110 -12.86 -5.73 8.63
CA MET A 110 -11.63 -6.06 7.92
C MET A 110 -10.39 -5.90 8.82
N CYS A 111 -10.36 -4.87 9.67
CA CYS A 111 -9.32 -4.67 10.67
C CYS A 111 -9.26 -5.84 11.66
N LEU A 112 -10.42 -6.25 12.22
CA LEU A 112 -10.48 -7.40 13.13
C LEU A 112 -9.97 -8.68 12.47
N ALA A 113 -10.37 -8.93 11.23
CA ALA A 113 -9.93 -10.12 10.50
C ALA A 113 -8.42 -10.15 10.26
N MET A 114 -7.77 -8.99 10.05
CA MET A 114 -6.31 -8.93 9.93
C MET A 114 -5.57 -9.19 11.25
N LEU A 115 -6.21 -8.93 12.39
CA LEU A 115 -5.63 -9.19 13.72
C LEU A 115 -5.79 -10.66 14.14
N GLN A 116 -6.75 -11.38 13.55
CA GLN A 116 -6.99 -12.80 13.78
C GLN A 116 -6.07 -13.62 12.86
N VAL A 117 -4.81 -13.74 13.27
CA VAL A 117 -3.81 -14.57 12.60
C VAL A 117 -3.81 -15.96 13.23
N ASP A 118 -4.81 -16.78 12.90
CA ASP A 118 -4.88 -18.20 13.28
C ASP A 118 -4.18 -19.09 12.23
#